data_AF-A0A437JEK3-F1
#
_entry.id   AF-A0A437JEK3-F1
#
_cell.length_a   1.000
_cell.length_b   1.000
_cell.length_c   1.000
_cell.angle_alpha   90.00
_cell.angle_beta   90.00
_cell.angle_gamma   90.00
#
_symmetry.space_group_name_H-M   'P 1'
#
loop_
_entity.id
_entity.type
_entity.pdbx_description
1 polymer ?
#
loop_
_entity_poly.entity_id
_entity_poly.type
_entity_poly.pdbx_seq_one_letter_code
_entity_poly.pdbx_strand_id
1 'polypeptide(L)'
;MNQSLKCLSVLIVATVVAACSGKAKEQVNLQALQDNIENLSTLAALCLEQKARGSEPCLSFVRQYEADGADQIKRVSDHLPEFLEKDLDAALVTTEQVLVITNAVLFMAE
;
A
#
# COMPACT_ATOMS: atom_id res chain seq x y z
N MET A 1 51.98 -5.49 39.25
CA MET A 1 51.31 -4.47 38.42
C MET A 1 51.83 -4.65 36.99
N ASN A 2 51.26 -5.46 36.10
CA ASN A 2 49.89 -5.66 35.63
C ASN A 2 49.30 -4.46 34.87
N GLN A 3 49.84 -4.17 33.67
CA GLN A 3 49.22 -3.23 32.72
C GLN A 3 49.62 -3.40 31.24
N SER A 4 50.19 -4.55 30.83
CA SER A 4 50.58 -4.79 29.43
C SER A 4 49.80 -5.93 28.74
N LEU A 5 48.70 -6.40 29.34
CA LEU A 5 47.96 -7.57 28.87
C LEU A 5 46.46 -7.29 28.64
N LYS A 6 46.11 -6.10 28.14
CA LYS A 6 44.71 -5.69 27.87
C LYS A 6 44.45 -5.07 26.49
N CYS A 7 45.35 -5.23 25.51
CA CYS A 7 45.09 -4.76 24.14
C CYS A 7 44.95 -5.91 23.13
N LEU A 8 44.78 -7.15 23.59
CA LEU A 8 44.76 -8.34 22.72
C LEU A 8 43.35 -8.87 22.37
N SER A 9 42.29 -8.08 22.51
CA SER A 9 40.92 -8.60 22.31
C SER A 9 39.93 -7.68 21.59
N VAL A 10 40.40 -6.69 20.81
CA VAL A 10 39.49 -5.82 20.01
C VAL A 10 39.67 -5.97 18.49
N LEU A 11 40.57 -6.84 18.02
CA LEU A 11 40.88 -6.95 16.59
C LEU A 11 40.50 -8.30 15.97
N ILE A 12 39.27 -8.75 16.24
CA ILE A 12 38.63 -9.83 15.47
C ILE A 12 37.18 -9.40 15.26
N VAL A 13 36.65 -9.69 14.07
CA VAL A 13 35.33 -9.30 13.55
C VAL A 13 35.29 -7.95 12.78
N ALA A 14 36.24 -7.78 11.86
CA ALA A 14 35.94 -7.14 10.57
C ALA A 14 35.43 -8.21 9.59
N THR A 15 34.35 -8.90 9.98
CA THR A 15 33.63 -9.82 9.11
C THR A 15 32.85 -9.00 8.09
N VAL A 16 33.27 -9.14 6.83
CA VAL A 16 32.39 -9.46 5.71
C VAL A 16 30.92 -9.15 5.98
N VAL A 17 30.52 -7.90 5.73
CA VAL A 17 29.20 -7.63 5.18
C VAL A 17 29.36 -6.47 4.21
N ALA A 18 29.95 -6.77 3.05
CA ALA A 18 29.40 -6.22 1.81
C ALA A 18 27.97 -6.77 1.71
N ALA A 19 27.07 -6.21 2.51
CA ALA A 19 25.65 -6.42 2.34
C ALA A 19 25.36 -5.86 0.96
N CYS A 20 24.99 -6.78 0.08
CA CYS A 20 24.02 -6.57 -0.97
C CYS A 20 23.28 -5.26 -0.74
N SER A 21 23.36 -4.38 -1.73
CA SER A 21 22.42 -3.29 -1.95
C SER A 21 21.00 -3.87 -2.10
N GLY A 22 20.46 -4.43 -1.02
CA GLY A 22 19.03 -4.51 -0.83
C GLY A 22 18.61 -3.06 -0.76
N LYS A 23 17.99 -2.57 -1.84
CA LYS A 23 17.11 -1.41 -1.73
C LYS A 23 16.32 -1.64 -0.44
N ALA A 24 16.49 -0.79 0.56
CA ALA A 24 15.70 -0.88 1.77
C ALA A 24 14.25 -0.97 1.31
N LYS A 25 13.60 -2.12 1.54
CA LYS A 25 12.21 -2.33 1.18
C LYS A 25 11.48 -1.23 1.92
N GLU A 26 10.92 -0.27 1.19
CA GLU A 26 10.12 0.79 1.80
C GLU A 26 9.10 0.09 2.68
N GLN A 27 9.12 0.39 3.99
CA GLN A 27 8.17 -0.22 4.90
C GLN A 27 6.79 0.35 4.56
N VAL A 28 6.06 -0.36 3.72
CA VAL A 28 4.70 0.01 3.35
C VAL A 28 3.79 -0.24 4.55
N ASN A 29 3.10 0.82 4.96
CA ASN A 29 2.06 0.72 5.97
C ASN A 29 0.81 0.13 5.33
N LEU A 30 0.68 -1.21 5.41
CA LEU A 30 -0.42 -1.96 4.83
C LEU A 30 -1.79 -1.52 5.36
N GLN A 31 -1.89 -1.12 6.64
CA GLN A 31 -3.14 -0.62 7.20
C GLN A 31 -3.55 0.71 6.56
N ALA A 32 -2.63 1.67 6.47
CA ALA A 32 -2.93 2.95 5.82
C ALA A 32 -3.33 2.75 4.34
N LEU A 33 -2.72 1.78 3.67
CA LEU A 33 -3.04 1.44 2.30
C LEU A 33 -4.44 0.83 2.17
N GLN A 34 -4.86 -0.02 3.12
CA GLN A 34 -6.24 -0.50 3.23
C GLN A 34 -7.23 0.63 3.47
N ASP A 35 -6.98 1.49 4.46
CA ASP A 35 -7.87 2.60 4.82
C ASP A 35 -8.09 3.54 3.61
N ASN A 36 -7.04 3.78 2.82
CA ASN A 36 -7.13 4.58 1.60
C ASN A 36 -8.02 3.92 0.53
N ILE A 37 -7.89 2.61 0.32
CA ILE A 37 -8.74 1.87 -0.61
C ILE A 37 -10.19 1.81 -0.12
N GLU A 38 -10.41 1.59 1.16
CA GLU A 38 -11.75 1.60 1.76
C GLU A 38 -12.45 2.94 1.52
N ASN A 39 -11.77 4.06 1.82
CA ASN A 39 -12.30 5.40 1.59
C ASN A 39 -12.65 5.64 0.11
N LEU A 40 -11.74 5.28 -0.80
CA LEU A 40 -11.97 5.44 -2.24
C LEU A 40 -13.13 4.55 -2.74
N SER A 41 -13.22 3.32 -2.25
CA SER A 41 -14.29 2.38 -2.60
C SER A 41 -15.66 2.83 -2.09
N THR A 42 -15.70 3.50 -0.93
CA THR A 42 -16.93 4.10 -0.40
C THR A 42 -17.44 5.19 -1.32
N LEU A 43 -16.56 6.08 -1.80
CA LEU A 43 -16.92 7.11 -2.77
C LEU A 43 -17.36 6.51 -4.12
N ALA A 44 -16.67 5.46 -4.58
CA ALA A 44 -17.02 4.72 -5.79
C ALA A 44 -18.42 4.10 -5.70
N ALA A 45 -18.74 3.45 -4.58
CA ALA A 45 -20.07 2.87 -4.33
C ALA A 45 -21.15 3.95 -4.36
N LEU A 46 -20.94 5.06 -3.66
CA LEU A 46 -21.87 6.19 -3.65
C LEU A 46 -22.09 6.76 -5.06
N CYS A 47 -21.05 6.85 -5.89
CA CYS A 47 -21.20 7.25 -7.28
C CYS A 47 -22.10 6.28 -8.07
N LEU A 48 -21.82 4.98 -7.98
CA LEU A 48 -22.59 3.95 -8.68
C LEU A 48 -24.07 3.93 -8.25
N GLU A 49 -24.36 4.21 -6.97
CA GLU A 49 -25.72 4.32 -6.45
C GLU A 49 -26.51 5.48 -7.06
N GLN A 50 -25.87 6.62 -7.33
CA GLN A 50 -26.55 7.79 -7.91
C GLN A 50 -26.97 7.56 -9.36
N LYS A 51 -26.31 6.65 -10.09
CA LYS A 51 -26.57 6.35 -11.52
C LYS A 51 -26.54 7.59 -12.43
N ALA A 52 -25.87 8.65 -11.97
CA ALA A 52 -25.79 9.93 -12.65
C ALA A 52 -24.36 10.46 -12.54
N ARG A 53 -23.63 10.47 -13.66
CA ARG A 53 -22.21 10.84 -13.71
C ARG A 53 -21.92 12.27 -13.23
N GLY A 54 -22.85 13.19 -13.47
CA GLY A 54 -22.73 14.59 -13.03
C GLY A 54 -23.13 14.84 -11.57
N SER A 55 -23.46 13.80 -10.81
CA SER A 55 -23.80 13.93 -9.38
C SER A 55 -22.56 14.26 -8.55
N GLU A 56 -22.72 14.99 -7.45
CA GLU A 56 -21.60 15.35 -6.57
C GLU A 56 -20.82 14.11 -6.06
N PRO A 57 -21.44 12.98 -5.69
CA PRO A 57 -20.70 11.77 -5.32
C PRO A 57 -19.78 11.25 -6.43
N CYS A 58 -20.23 11.27 -7.69
CA CYS A 58 -19.39 10.86 -8.82
C CYS A 58 -18.26 11.85 -9.11
N LEU A 59 -18.53 13.15 -9.01
CA LEU A 59 -17.48 14.16 -9.15
C LEU A 59 -16.44 14.06 -8.03
N SER A 60 -16.87 13.81 -6.80
CA SER A 60 -15.99 13.60 -5.65
C SER A 60 -15.12 12.35 -5.82
N PHE A 61 -15.73 11.24 -6.26
CA PHE A 61 -15.00 10.02 -6.60
C PHE A 61 -13.92 10.27 -7.65
N VAL A 62 -14.26 10.92 -8.77
CA VAL A 62 -13.28 11.22 -9.84
C VAL A 62 -12.14 12.09 -9.30
N ARG A 63 -12.45 13.15 -8.55
CA ARG A 63 -11.41 14.02 -7.96
C ARG A 63 -10.45 13.23 -7.07
N GLN A 64 -10.95 12.34 -6.21
CA GLN A 64 -10.10 11.51 -5.34
C GLN A 64 -9.32 10.46 -6.14
N TYR A 65 -9.94 9.83 -7.13
CA TYR A 65 -9.27 8.86 -8.00
C TYR A 65 -8.09 9.49 -8.75
N GLU A 66 -8.27 10.70 -9.28
CA GLU A 66 -7.24 11.44 -10.02
C GLU A 66 -6.16 12.04 -9.11
N ALA A 67 -6.51 12.43 -7.87
CA ALA A 67 -5.55 13.03 -6.94
C ALA A 67 -4.48 12.03 -6.49
N ASP A 68 -4.89 10.85 -6.04
CA ASP A 68 -3.97 9.79 -5.62
C ASP A 68 -4.58 8.37 -5.67
N GLY A 69 -5.88 8.22 -5.87
CA GLY A 69 -6.55 6.92 -5.81
C GLY A 69 -6.01 5.88 -6.80
N ALA A 70 -5.67 6.29 -8.02
CA ALA A 70 -5.02 5.39 -8.99
C ALA A 70 -3.67 4.85 -8.49
N ASP A 71 -2.88 5.70 -7.83
CA ASP A 71 -1.60 5.31 -7.24
C ASP A 71 -1.79 4.38 -6.02
N GLN A 72 -2.83 4.62 -5.21
CA GLN A 72 -3.15 3.72 -4.08
C GLN A 72 -3.53 2.32 -4.57
N ILE A 73 -4.32 2.20 -5.63
CA ILE A 73 -4.68 0.89 -6.23
C ILE A 73 -3.43 0.18 -6.74
N LYS A 74 -2.53 0.90 -7.40
CA LYS A 74 -1.26 0.33 -7.85
C LYS A 74 -0.42 -0.16 -6.68
N ARG A 75 -0.31 0.63 -5.61
CA ARG A 75 0.41 0.24 -4.39
C ARG A 75 -0.21 -1.01 -3.75
N VAL A 76 -1.53 -1.15 -3.74
CA VAL A 76 -2.20 -2.39 -3.30
C VAL A 76 -1.81 -3.56 -4.19
N SER A 77 -1.88 -3.40 -5.51
CA SER A 77 -1.47 -4.46 -6.44
C SER A 77 -0.03 -4.90 -6.22
N ASP A 78 0.89 -3.95 -5.98
CA ASP A 78 2.30 -4.23 -5.75
C ASP A 78 2.55 -4.96 -4.42
N HIS A 79 1.66 -4.82 -3.42
CA HIS A 79 1.78 -5.42 -2.09
C HIS A 79 0.71 -6.47 -1.79
N LEU A 80 -0.08 -6.88 -2.79
CA LEU A 80 -1.14 -7.89 -2.62
C LEU A 80 -0.63 -9.22 -2.04
N PRO A 81 0.57 -9.73 -2.41
CA PRO A 81 1.13 -10.91 -1.74
C PRO A 81 1.33 -10.71 -0.23
N GLU A 82 1.76 -9.52 0.20
CA GLU A 82 1.98 -9.21 1.62
C GLU A 82 0.66 -9.12 2.40
N PHE A 83 -0.40 -8.61 1.75
CA PHE A 83 -1.75 -8.67 2.31
C PHE A 83 -2.21 -10.12 2.49
N LEU A 84 -2.12 -10.93 1.44
CA LEU A 84 -2.54 -12.33 1.46
C LEU A 84 -1.79 -13.17 2.50
N GLU A 85 -0.50 -12.93 2.68
CA GLU A 85 0.33 -13.64 3.66
C GLU A 85 0.01 -13.25 5.12
N LYS A 86 -0.36 -11.99 5.37
CA LYS A 86 -0.66 -11.51 6.73
C LYS A 86 -2.10 -11.75 7.15
N ASP A 87 -3.03 -11.45 6.27
CA ASP A 87 -4.47 -11.46 6.55
C ASP A 87 -5.25 -11.69 5.26
N LEU A 88 -5.62 -12.95 5.04
CA LEU A 88 -6.36 -13.37 3.85
C LEU A 88 -7.72 -12.66 3.74
N ASP A 89 -8.43 -12.51 4.85
CA ASP A 89 -9.78 -11.91 4.84
C ASP A 89 -9.67 -10.43 4.49
N ALA A 90 -8.72 -9.71 5.09
CA ALA A 90 -8.51 -8.31 4.77
C ALA A 90 -8.02 -8.11 3.32
N ALA A 91 -7.21 -9.04 2.79
CA ALA A 91 -6.79 -9.03 1.38
C ALA A 91 -7.96 -9.23 0.41
N LEU A 92 -8.89 -10.14 0.74
CA LEU A 92 -10.10 -10.37 -0.04
C LEU A 92 -11.01 -9.13 -0.02
N VAL A 93 -11.25 -8.54 1.16
CA VAL A 93 -12.03 -7.30 1.29
C VAL A 93 -11.41 -6.16 0.47
N THR A 94 -10.09 -5.99 0.55
CA THR A 94 -9.38 -4.98 -0.25
C THR A 94 -9.57 -5.22 -1.76
N THR A 95 -9.55 -6.48 -2.19
CA THR A 95 -9.78 -6.85 -3.59
C THR A 95 -11.20 -6.51 -4.04
N GLU A 96 -12.21 -6.80 -3.21
CA GLU A 96 -13.61 -6.43 -3.48
C GLU A 96 -13.77 -4.91 -3.60
N GLN A 97 -13.13 -4.14 -2.71
CA GLN A 97 -13.12 -2.68 -2.76
C GLN A 97 -12.50 -2.16 -4.06
N VAL A 98 -11.38 -2.73 -4.51
CA VAL A 98 -10.75 -2.40 -5.81
C VAL A 98 -11.68 -2.70 -6.99
N LEU A 99 -12.48 -3.77 -6.93
CA LEU A 99 -13.47 -4.08 -7.95
C LEU A 99 -14.58 -3.02 -8.02
N VAL A 100 -15.08 -2.55 -6.86
CA VAL A 100 -16.05 -1.45 -6.80
C VAL A 100 -15.48 -0.18 -7.42
N ILE A 101 -14.24 0.16 -7.09
CA ILE A 101 -13.55 1.32 -7.67
C ILE A 101 -13.45 1.18 -9.20
N THR A 102 -13.02 0.01 -9.68
CA THR A 102 -12.89 -0.27 -11.12
C THR A 102 -14.22 -0.12 -11.84
N ASN A 103 -15.31 -0.62 -11.27
CA ASN A 103 -16.65 -0.47 -11.84
C ASN A 103 -17.10 1.00 -11.91
N ALA A 104 -16.79 1.80 -10.89
CA ALA A 104 -17.07 3.24 -10.90
C ALA A 104 -16.24 3.97 -11.97
N VAL A 105 -14.96 3.62 -12.15
CA VAL A 105 -14.13 4.16 -13.24
C VAL A 105 -14.75 3.85 -14.60
N LEU A 106 -15.15 2.59 -14.84
CA LEU A 106 -15.80 2.18 -16.09
C LEU A 106 -17.11 2.93 -16.31
N PHE A 107 -17.95 3.04 -15.29
CA PHE A 107 -19.20 3.79 -15.33
C PHE A 107 -18.98 5.26 -15.72
N MET A 108 -17.89 5.88 -15.26
CA MET A 108 -17.54 7.27 -15.59
C MET A 108 -16.94 7.46 -16.98
N ALA A 109 -16.39 6.39 -17.59
CA ALA A 109 -15.72 6.43 -18.89
C ALA A 109 -16.65 6.18 -20.08
N GLU A 110 -17.79 5.52 -19.86
CA GLU A 110 -18.88 5.40 -20.84
C GLU A 110 -19.58 6.75 -21.09
#